data_AF-A0A973SLU3-F1
#
_entry.id   AF-A0A973SLU3-F1
#
_cell.length_a   1.000
_cell.length_b   1.000
_cell.length_c   1.000
_cell.angle_alpha   90.00
_cell.angle_beta   90.00
_cell.angle_gamma   90.00
#
_symmetry.space_group_name_H-M   'P 1'
#
loop_
_entity.id
_entity.type
_entity.pdbx_description
1 polymer ?
#
loop_
_entity_poly.entity_id
_entity_poly.type
_entity_poly.pdbx_seq_one_letter_code
_entity_poly.pdbx_strand_id
1 'polypeptide(L)'
;TRLLRGVDAVRVQVTNLLVKEPGEHGATEFHQDFPWMPMDRSAMLTFWLALVDVPAEMGSLRFYSGSHRHGLLGRSFTRAGDDQLGQHPWLAELELSPPLDLRAGDATVHHALTVHGAPANRRDTARLSFTVTYFDADALYTGTPYGQTDGLGLEVNRPFDHPRFPCLRP
;
A
#
# COMPACT_ATOMS: atom_id res chain seq x y z
N THR A 1 3.02 20.23 -8.44
CA THR A 1 2.61 19.93 -7.04
C THR A 1 3.33 18.68 -6.58
N ARG A 2 4.08 18.71 -5.46
CA ARG A 2 4.68 17.48 -4.89
C ARG A 2 3.59 16.69 -4.15
N LEU A 3 3.48 15.38 -4.40
CA LEU A 3 2.48 14.51 -3.75
C LEU A 3 2.82 14.25 -2.27
N LEU A 4 4.11 14.20 -1.91
CA LEU A 4 4.62 14.26 -0.53
C LEU A 4 5.10 15.68 -0.21
N ARG A 5 4.52 16.30 0.82
CA ARG A 5 4.92 17.65 1.28
C ARG A 5 6.04 17.53 2.31
N GLY A 6 6.97 18.49 2.29
CA GLY A 6 8.09 18.54 3.25
C GLY A 6 9.15 17.46 3.02
N VAL A 7 9.16 16.83 1.85
CA VAL A 7 10.14 15.80 1.47
C VAL A 7 11.04 16.36 0.36
N ASP A 8 12.35 16.30 0.58
CA ASP A 8 13.38 16.84 -0.32
C ASP A 8 13.81 15.85 -1.40
N ALA A 9 13.85 14.56 -1.05
CA ALA A 9 14.16 13.46 -1.92
C ALA A 9 13.34 12.23 -1.52
N VAL A 10 13.09 11.33 -2.47
CA VAL A 10 12.36 10.08 -2.20
C VAL A 10 13.22 8.88 -2.51
N ARG A 11 13.06 7.81 -1.74
CA ARG A 11 13.59 6.48 -2.10
C ARG A 11 12.48 5.65 -2.72
N VAL A 12 12.87 4.75 -3.62
CA VAL A 12 11.95 3.81 -4.28
C VAL A 12 12.10 2.43 -3.69
N GLN A 13 10.98 1.76 -3.51
CA GLN A 13 10.90 0.35 -3.18
C GLN A 13 9.96 -0.32 -4.18
N VAL A 14 10.49 -1.24 -4.99
CA VAL A 14 9.66 -2.18 -5.74
C VAL A 14 9.16 -3.20 -4.74
N THR A 15 7.85 -3.24 -4.55
CA THR A 15 7.28 -4.03 -3.47
C THR A 15 6.80 -5.38 -4.01
N ASN A 16 5.78 -5.42 -4.86
CA ASN A 16 5.10 -6.67 -5.16
C ASN A 16 4.58 -6.76 -6.60
N LEU A 17 4.72 -7.94 -7.21
CA LEU A 17 3.78 -8.41 -8.24
C LEU A 17 2.62 -9.08 -7.50
N LEU A 18 1.41 -8.58 -7.72
CA LEU A 18 0.20 -9.03 -7.05
C LEU A 18 -0.70 -9.71 -8.07
N VAL A 19 -0.92 -11.01 -7.86
CA VAL A 19 -1.84 -11.84 -8.64
C VAL A 19 -3.09 -12.08 -7.80
N LYS A 20 -4.26 -11.84 -8.38
CA LYS A 20 -5.55 -12.26 -7.78
C LYS A 20 -6.23 -13.23 -8.73
N GLU A 21 -6.20 -14.51 -8.38
CA GLU A 21 -6.82 -15.58 -9.16
C GLU A 21 -8.36 -15.45 -9.18
N PRO A 22 -9.03 -15.99 -10.21
CA PRO A 22 -10.49 -16.10 -10.27
C PRO A 22 -11.11 -16.76 -9.02
N GLY A 23 -12.25 -16.24 -8.59
CA GLY A 23 -13.11 -16.84 -7.57
C GLY A 23 -13.49 -15.90 -6.43
N GLU A 24 -14.38 -16.37 -5.55
CA GLU A 24 -14.85 -15.62 -4.37
C GLU A 24 -13.82 -15.61 -3.22
N HIS A 25 -12.72 -16.35 -3.35
CA HIS A 25 -11.63 -16.36 -2.38
C HIS A 25 -10.55 -15.34 -2.77
N GLY A 26 -9.86 -14.78 -1.78
CA GLY A 26 -8.75 -13.86 -2.01
C GLY A 26 -9.13 -12.38 -2.08
N ALA A 27 -10.25 -11.97 -1.46
CA ALA A 27 -10.43 -10.58 -1.08
C ALA A 27 -9.25 -10.09 -0.23
N THR A 28 -8.89 -8.82 -0.38
CA THR A 28 -7.86 -8.16 0.42
C THR A 28 -8.57 -7.28 1.41
N GLU A 29 -8.47 -7.63 2.69
CA GLU A 29 -9.19 -6.89 3.73
C GLU A 29 -8.70 -5.46 3.87
N PHE A 30 -9.57 -4.60 4.43
CA PHE A 30 -9.25 -3.19 4.59
C PHE A 30 -8.11 -3.00 5.60
N HIS A 31 -7.07 -2.28 5.19
CA HIS A 31 -5.86 -2.07 5.97
C HIS A 31 -5.15 -0.75 5.67
N GLN A 32 -4.20 -0.39 6.54
CA GLN A 32 -3.15 0.59 6.25
C GLN A 32 -1.86 -0.17 5.92
N ASP A 33 -1.05 0.37 5.02
CA ASP A 33 0.27 -0.18 4.68
C ASP A 33 1.29 0.06 5.81
N PHE A 34 1.29 1.27 6.37
CA PHE A 34 2.32 1.75 7.31
C PHE A 34 2.57 0.86 8.55
N PRO A 35 1.56 0.26 9.22
CA PRO A 35 1.77 -0.60 10.39
C PRO A 35 2.75 -1.77 10.18
N TRP A 36 2.96 -2.16 8.92
CA TRP A 36 3.85 -3.24 8.51
C TRP A 36 5.22 -2.78 8.01
N MET A 37 5.40 -1.47 7.82
CA MET A 37 6.63 -0.91 7.26
C MET A 37 7.69 -0.71 8.35
N PRO A 38 8.96 -1.07 8.08
CA PRO A 38 10.03 -0.95 9.06
C PRO A 38 10.63 0.47 9.08
N MET A 39 9.76 1.50 9.08
CA MET A 39 10.12 2.91 8.91
C MET A 39 9.59 3.76 10.05
N ASP A 40 10.31 4.83 10.40
CA ASP A 40 9.96 5.75 11.50
C ASP A 40 8.83 6.75 11.17
N ARG A 41 8.48 6.91 9.89
CA ARG A 41 7.52 7.92 9.42
C ARG A 41 6.67 7.41 8.26
N SER A 42 5.44 7.90 8.20
CA SER A 42 4.42 7.46 7.23
C SER A 42 4.44 8.21 5.91
N ALA A 43 5.43 9.08 5.67
CA ALA A 43 5.59 9.84 4.44
C ALA A 43 5.96 8.91 3.26
N MET A 44 4.98 8.16 2.80
CA MET A 44 5.09 7.16 1.74
C MET A 44 3.84 7.16 0.86
N LEU A 45 4.04 6.92 -0.44
CA LEU A 45 3.00 6.77 -1.44
C LEU A 45 3.22 5.45 -2.18
N THR A 46 2.17 4.63 -2.22
CA THR A 46 2.16 3.42 -3.04
C THR A 46 1.42 3.71 -4.33
N PHE A 47 2.10 3.46 -5.46
CA PHE A 47 1.51 3.40 -6.78
C PHE A 47 1.10 1.95 -7.03
N TRP A 48 -0.18 1.72 -7.27
CA TRP A 48 -0.69 0.42 -7.70
C TRP A 48 -1.00 0.52 -9.19
N LEU A 49 -0.27 -0.22 -10.01
CA LEU A 49 -0.34 -0.20 -11.46
C LEU A 49 -1.10 -1.43 -11.97
N ALA A 50 -2.10 -1.20 -12.81
CA ALA A 50 -2.79 -2.26 -13.53
C ALA A 50 -1.90 -2.75 -14.68
N LEU A 51 -1.53 -4.05 -14.68
CA LEU A 51 -0.74 -4.65 -15.76
C LEU A 51 -1.60 -5.23 -16.88
N VAL A 52 -2.90 -5.38 -16.61
CA VAL A 52 -3.96 -5.81 -17.52
C VAL A 52 -5.14 -4.88 -17.33
N ASP A 53 -6.16 -4.97 -18.18
CA ASP A 53 -7.43 -4.31 -17.89
C ASP A 53 -8.05 -4.93 -16.63
N VAL A 54 -8.38 -4.08 -15.66
CA VAL A 54 -8.96 -4.45 -14.37
C VAL A 54 -10.32 -3.75 -14.26
N PRO A 55 -11.40 -4.37 -14.79
CA PRO A 55 -12.73 -3.91 -14.47
C PRO A 55 -12.96 -4.06 -12.95
N ALA A 56 -13.85 -3.26 -12.38
CA ALA A 56 -14.01 -3.17 -10.93
C ALA A 56 -14.29 -4.54 -10.26
N GLU A 57 -15.08 -5.38 -10.92
CA GLU A 57 -15.44 -6.73 -10.50
C GLU A 57 -14.26 -7.73 -10.49
N MET A 58 -13.14 -7.39 -11.12
CA MET A 58 -11.88 -8.15 -11.05
C MET A 58 -11.07 -7.84 -9.78
N GLY A 59 -11.65 -7.05 -8.86
CA GLY A 59 -11.04 -6.73 -7.58
C GLY A 59 -10.14 -5.50 -7.64
N SER A 60 -10.57 -4.40 -8.28
CA SER A 60 -9.86 -3.11 -8.20
C SER A 60 -9.74 -2.64 -6.74
N LEU A 61 -8.69 -1.89 -6.40
CA LEU A 61 -8.59 -1.29 -5.07
C LEU A 61 -9.79 -0.35 -4.77
N ARG A 62 -10.17 -0.28 -3.50
CA ARG A 62 -11.18 0.61 -2.93
C ARG A 62 -10.58 1.33 -1.73
N PHE A 63 -10.94 2.59 -1.53
CA PHE A 63 -10.29 3.47 -0.55
C PHE A 63 -11.33 4.20 0.30
N TYR A 64 -11.10 4.31 1.61
CA TYR A 64 -11.88 5.22 2.45
C TYR A 64 -11.31 6.63 2.35
N SER A 65 -12.08 7.54 1.76
CA SER A 65 -11.72 8.94 1.54
C SER A 65 -11.41 9.64 2.87
N GLY A 66 -10.28 10.34 2.93
CA GLY A 66 -9.86 11.09 4.12
C GLY A 66 -9.29 10.24 5.26
N SER A 67 -9.38 8.90 5.22
CA SER A 67 -8.93 8.00 6.29
C SER A 67 -7.46 8.23 6.74
N HIS A 68 -6.57 8.58 5.81
CA HIS A 68 -5.17 8.92 6.11
C HIS A 68 -4.96 10.07 7.09
N ARG A 69 -5.98 10.90 7.32
CA ARG A 69 -5.95 12.05 8.24
C ARG A 69 -6.19 11.65 9.70
N HIS A 70 -6.63 10.42 9.94
CA HIS A 70 -6.92 9.90 11.28
C HIS A 70 -5.71 9.22 11.94
N GLY A 71 -4.54 9.24 11.29
CA GLY A 71 -3.31 8.70 11.85
C GLY A 71 -3.19 7.18 11.72
N LEU A 72 -2.35 6.58 12.56
CA LEU A 72 -2.07 5.15 12.58
C LEU A 72 -3.16 4.40 13.36
N LEU A 73 -3.76 3.39 12.73
CA LEU A 73 -4.86 2.60 13.30
C LEU A 73 -4.42 1.22 13.84
N GLY A 74 -3.13 0.87 13.71
CA GLY A 74 -2.58 -0.41 14.13
C GLY A 74 -2.59 -1.48 13.04
N ARG A 75 -2.12 -2.69 13.34
CA ARG A 75 -1.99 -3.79 12.36
C ARG A 75 -3.33 -4.54 12.18
N SER A 76 -3.73 -4.73 10.92
CA SER A 76 -4.70 -5.75 10.48
C SER A 76 -3.97 -7.06 10.15
N PHE A 77 -4.64 -8.12 9.69
CA PHE A 77 -4.03 -9.40 9.30
C PHE A 77 -3.20 -10.11 10.38
N THR A 78 -3.38 -9.79 11.66
CA THR A 78 -2.69 -10.49 12.74
C THR A 78 -3.32 -11.84 13.06
N ARG A 79 -4.59 -12.01 12.67
CA ARG A 79 -5.40 -13.22 12.76
C ARG A 79 -6.29 -13.33 11.50
N ALA A 80 -6.79 -14.52 11.24
CA ALA A 80 -7.75 -14.73 10.17
C ALA A 80 -9.02 -13.90 10.43
N GLY A 81 -9.44 -13.11 9.43
CA GLY A 81 -10.59 -12.21 9.54
C GLY A 81 -10.30 -10.85 10.17
N ASP A 82 -9.05 -10.53 10.51
CA ASP A 82 -8.68 -9.20 11.02
C ASP A 82 -8.66 -8.17 9.89
N ASP A 83 -9.51 -7.15 10.00
CA ASP A 83 -9.50 -5.97 9.15
C ASP A 83 -9.66 -4.67 9.97
N GLN A 84 -9.44 -3.53 9.32
CA GLN A 84 -9.57 -2.22 9.97
C GLN A 84 -11.02 -1.87 10.29
N LEU A 85 -12.03 -2.37 9.56
CA LEU A 85 -13.43 -2.03 9.86
C LEU A 85 -13.94 -2.72 11.12
N GLY A 86 -13.55 -3.97 11.36
CA GLY A 86 -13.88 -4.72 12.57
C GLY A 86 -13.17 -4.12 13.79
N GLN A 87 -11.94 -3.64 13.62
CA GLN A 87 -11.18 -2.96 14.68
C GLN A 87 -11.65 -1.52 14.92
N HIS A 88 -12.08 -0.83 13.86
CA HIS A 88 -12.47 0.58 13.87
C HIS A 88 -13.78 0.82 13.10
N PRO A 89 -14.95 0.45 13.67
CA PRO A 89 -16.24 0.50 12.95
C PRO A 89 -16.63 1.88 12.43
N TRP A 90 -16.15 2.96 13.07
CA TRP A 90 -16.38 4.35 12.64
C TRP A 90 -15.83 4.65 11.23
N LEU A 91 -14.90 3.84 10.71
CA LEU A 91 -14.42 3.96 9.33
C LEU A 91 -15.56 3.82 8.30
N ALA A 92 -16.62 3.07 8.63
CA ALA A 92 -17.79 2.91 7.76
C ALA A 92 -18.60 4.21 7.57
N GLU A 93 -18.37 5.22 8.41
CA GLU A 93 -18.97 6.55 8.28
C GLU A 93 -18.23 7.42 7.24
N LEU A 94 -17.00 7.03 6.86
CA LEU A 94 -16.26 7.68 5.79
C LEU A 94 -16.78 7.23 4.42
N GLU A 95 -16.63 8.10 3.43
CA GLU A 95 -16.97 7.76 2.05
C GLU A 95 -16.01 6.69 1.50
N LEU A 96 -16.56 5.55 1.10
CA LEU A 96 -15.84 4.55 0.33
C LEU A 96 -15.82 4.96 -1.15
N SER A 97 -14.64 5.02 -1.76
CA SER A 97 -14.46 5.37 -3.18
C SER A 97 -15.40 4.54 -4.06
N PRO A 98 -15.86 5.04 -5.22
CA PRO A 98 -16.60 4.20 -6.15
C PRO A 98 -15.74 3.01 -6.62
N PRO A 99 -16.37 1.96 -7.17
CA PRO A 99 -15.64 0.93 -7.92
C PRO A 99 -14.86 1.58 -9.06
N LEU A 100 -13.66 1.07 -9.36
CA LEU A 100 -12.75 1.66 -10.34
C LEU A 100 -12.52 0.68 -11.49
N ASP A 101 -12.86 1.10 -12.71
CA ASP A 101 -12.43 0.40 -13.92
C ASP A 101 -11.10 1.01 -14.38
N LEU A 102 -10.07 0.16 -14.44
CA LEU A 102 -8.72 0.56 -14.80
C LEU A 102 -8.30 -0.17 -16.07
N ARG A 103 -7.70 0.55 -17.01
CA ARG A 103 -7.06 -0.06 -18.18
C ARG A 103 -5.64 -0.48 -17.84
N ALA A 104 -5.06 -1.40 -18.62
CA ALA A 104 -3.65 -1.70 -18.54
C ALA A 104 -2.81 -0.40 -18.66
N GLY A 105 -1.93 -0.15 -17.70
CA GLY A 105 -1.12 1.06 -17.60
C GLY A 105 -1.71 2.15 -16.70
N ASP A 106 -2.99 2.08 -16.33
CA ASP A 106 -3.56 2.98 -15.33
C ASP A 106 -2.97 2.69 -13.94
N ALA A 107 -2.96 3.72 -13.10
CA ALA A 107 -2.47 3.61 -11.73
C ALA A 107 -3.37 4.34 -10.74
N THR A 108 -3.51 3.75 -9.56
CA THR A 108 -3.98 4.46 -8.36
C THR A 108 -2.80 4.81 -7.48
N VAL A 109 -2.95 5.87 -6.69
CA VAL A 109 -1.91 6.32 -5.75
C VAL A 109 -2.56 6.54 -4.39
N HIS A 110 -2.00 5.94 -3.34
CA HIS A 110 -2.49 6.12 -1.98
C HIS A 110 -1.37 6.36 -0.99
N HIS A 111 -1.69 7.11 0.08
CA HIS A 111 -0.80 7.33 1.22
C HIS A 111 -0.74 6.07 2.08
N ALA A 112 0.39 5.84 2.76
CA ALA A 112 0.56 4.65 3.62
C ALA A 112 -0.45 4.52 4.78
N LEU A 113 -1.13 5.63 5.12
CA LEU A 113 -2.19 5.69 6.13
C LEU A 113 -3.61 5.63 5.53
N THR A 114 -3.77 5.61 4.21
CA THR A 114 -5.09 5.45 3.60
C THR A 114 -5.58 4.03 3.84
N VAL A 115 -6.74 3.90 4.48
CA VAL A 115 -7.43 2.61 4.62
C VAL A 115 -7.94 2.18 3.26
N HIS A 116 -7.49 1.02 2.80
CA HIS A 116 -7.82 0.48 1.48
C HIS A 116 -7.90 -1.04 1.50
N GLY A 117 -8.63 -1.59 0.53
CA GLY A 117 -8.84 -3.02 0.36
C GLY A 117 -9.19 -3.34 -1.09
N ALA A 118 -9.36 -4.62 -1.43
CA ALA A 118 -9.81 -5.04 -2.75
C ALA A 118 -10.81 -6.19 -2.62
N PRO A 119 -11.96 -6.12 -3.32
CA PRO A 119 -12.87 -7.26 -3.38
C PRO A 119 -12.19 -8.48 -4.05
N ALA A 120 -12.89 -9.62 -3.98
CA ALA A 120 -12.50 -10.83 -4.70
C ALA A 120 -12.56 -10.60 -6.22
N ASN A 121 -11.85 -11.45 -6.98
CA ASN A 121 -11.87 -11.40 -8.43
C ASN A 121 -13.01 -12.27 -8.96
N ARG A 122 -14.08 -11.64 -9.44
CA ARG A 122 -15.29 -12.32 -9.95
C ARG A 122 -15.25 -12.61 -11.45
N ARG A 123 -14.10 -12.40 -12.10
CA ARG A 123 -13.86 -12.77 -13.49
C ARG A 123 -13.26 -14.17 -13.57
N ASP A 124 -13.19 -14.70 -14.78
CA ASP A 124 -12.59 -15.99 -15.15
C ASP A 124 -11.09 -15.89 -15.48
N THR A 125 -10.51 -14.71 -15.36
CA THR A 125 -9.10 -14.41 -15.67
C THR A 125 -8.41 -13.76 -14.48
N ALA A 126 -7.10 -14.02 -14.33
CA ALA A 126 -6.32 -13.48 -13.21
C ALA A 126 -6.09 -11.97 -13.34
N ARG A 127 -6.21 -11.25 -12.21
CA ARG A 127 -5.83 -9.84 -12.12
C ARG A 127 -4.34 -9.73 -11.87
N LEU A 128 -3.63 -9.04 -12.77
CA LEU A 128 -2.20 -8.75 -12.61
C LEU A 128 -1.98 -7.28 -12.31
N SER A 129 -1.25 -7.01 -11.23
CA SER A 129 -0.93 -5.65 -10.82
C SER A 129 0.44 -5.58 -10.18
N PHE A 130 1.05 -4.40 -10.21
CA PHE A 130 2.38 -4.16 -9.67
C PHE A 130 2.37 -2.96 -8.73
N THR A 131 3.08 -3.05 -7.62
CA THR A 131 3.20 -1.95 -6.66
C THR A 131 4.62 -1.40 -6.59
N VAL A 132 4.71 -0.07 -6.61
CA VAL A 132 5.94 0.69 -6.36
C VAL A 132 5.64 1.70 -5.26
N THR A 133 6.46 1.69 -4.22
CA THR A 133 6.31 2.60 -3.09
C THR A 133 7.44 3.61 -3.08
N TYR A 134 7.08 4.89 -3.01
CA TYR A 134 8.00 5.99 -2.81
C TYR A 134 7.90 6.44 -1.36
N PHE A 135 9.02 6.65 -0.70
CA PHE A 135 9.04 7.10 0.69
C PHE A 135 10.10 8.17 0.92
N ASP A 136 9.95 8.94 1.99
CA ASP A 136 10.93 9.95 2.41
C ASP A 136 12.35 9.37 2.46
N ALA A 137 13.29 9.97 1.74
CA ALA A 137 14.67 9.50 1.69
C ALA A 137 15.38 9.53 3.06
N ASP A 138 14.87 10.35 3.98
CA ASP A 138 15.36 10.48 5.36
C ASP A 138 14.59 9.59 6.36
N ALA A 139 13.67 8.73 5.89
CA ALA A 139 13.04 7.72 6.73
C ALA A 139 14.10 6.80 7.33
N LEU A 140 13.99 6.54 8.63
CA LEU A 140 14.94 5.72 9.38
C LEU A 140 14.44 4.29 9.49
N TYR A 141 15.35 3.33 9.30
CA TYR A 141 15.05 1.91 9.48
C TYR A 141 14.85 1.60 10.97
N THR A 142 13.73 0.96 11.30
CA THR A 142 13.35 0.67 12.69
C THR A 142 13.84 -0.68 13.19
N GLY A 143 14.37 -1.54 12.32
CA GLY A 143 14.72 -2.93 12.68
C GLY A 143 13.53 -3.88 12.76
N THR A 144 12.32 -3.42 12.43
CA THR A 144 11.13 -4.28 12.40
C THR A 144 11.30 -5.37 11.32
N PRO A 145 11.01 -6.65 11.62
CA PRO A 145 11.08 -7.72 10.62
C PRO A 145 10.18 -7.42 9.42
N TYR A 146 10.76 -7.49 8.22
CA TYR A 146 10.04 -7.21 6.99
C TYR A 146 10.81 -7.82 5.82
N GLY A 147 10.18 -8.76 5.11
CA GLY A 147 10.88 -9.63 4.15
C GLY A 147 11.60 -8.90 3.00
N GLN A 148 11.27 -7.64 2.72
CA GLN A 148 11.98 -6.85 1.71
C GLN A 148 13.24 -6.15 2.25
N THR A 149 13.39 -6.04 3.56
CA THR A 149 14.56 -5.46 4.25
C THR A 149 15.42 -6.49 4.97
N ASP A 150 14.86 -7.66 5.28
CA ASP A 150 15.57 -8.73 5.98
C ASP A 150 16.82 -9.17 5.21
N GLY A 151 17.95 -9.31 5.93
CA GLY A 151 19.23 -9.74 5.37
C GLY A 151 20.00 -8.68 4.58
N LEU A 152 19.51 -7.43 4.49
CA LEU A 152 20.20 -6.35 3.75
C LEU A 152 21.31 -5.64 4.54
N GLY A 153 21.49 -5.94 5.83
CA GLY A 153 22.48 -5.28 6.67
C GLY A 153 22.19 -3.80 6.96
N LEU A 154 20.93 -3.39 6.90
CA LEU A 154 20.52 -2.03 7.26
C LEU A 154 20.76 -1.76 8.76
N GLU A 155 21.25 -0.56 9.07
CA GLU A 155 21.46 -0.12 10.45
C GLU A 155 20.20 0.51 11.04
N VAL A 156 19.83 0.13 12.26
CA VAL A 156 18.71 0.73 12.98
C VAL A 156 18.99 2.21 13.25
N ASN A 157 17.97 3.06 13.10
CA ASN A 157 18.05 4.53 13.20
C ASN A 157 18.96 5.18 12.14
N ARG A 158 19.20 4.52 11.01
CA ARG A 158 19.83 5.12 9.83
C ARG A 158 18.87 5.15 8.64
N PRO A 159 19.06 6.09 7.70
CA PRO A 159 18.36 6.07 6.42
C PRO A 159 18.58 4.75 5.67
N PHE A 160 17.67 4.41 4.76
CA PHE A 160 17.73 3.22 3.91
C PHE A 160 18.81 3.35 2.81
N ASP A 161 20.07 3.55 3.20
CA ASP A 161 21.19 3.75 2.27
C ASP A 161 21.69 2.42 1.69
N HIS A 162 20.98 1.92 0.69
CA HIS A 162 21.28 0.65 0.05
C HIS A 162 20.84 0.70 -1.43
N PRO A 163 21.56 0.04 -2.37
CA PRO A 163 21.21 0.04 -3.81
C PRO A 163 19.78 -0.44 -4.13
N ARG A 164 19.18 -1.25 -3.26
CA ARG A 164 17.78 -1.70 -3.36
C ARG A 164 16.77 -0.57 -3.12
N PHE A 165 17.16 0.51 -2.46
CA PHE A 165 16.33 1.69 -2.17
C PHE A 165 16.99 2.93 -2.78
N PRO A 166 17.06 3.01 -4.12
CA PRO A 166 17.73 4.12 -4.79
C PRO A 166 17.06 5.44 -4.41
N CYS A 167 17.90 6.44 -4.13
CA CYS A 167 17.46 7.79 -3.81
C CYS A 167 17.26 8.59 -5.08
N LEU A 168 16.05 9.11 -5.28
CA LEU A 168 15.67 9.99 -6.36
C LEU A 168 15.59 11.42 -5.83
N ARG A 169 16.37 12.30 -6.47
CA ARG A 169 16.36 13.74 -6.22
C ARG A 169 15.69 14.44 -7.41
N PRO A 170 14.97 15.56 -7.18
CA PRO A 170 14.40 16.38 -8.25
C PRO A 170 15.43 16.88 -9.25
#